data_AF-A0A836MBU3-F1
#
_entry.id   AF-A0A836MBU3-F1
#
_cell.length_a   1.000
_cell.length_b   1.000
_cell.length_c   1.000
_cell.angle_alpha   90.00
_cell.angle_beta   90.00
_cell.angle_gamma   90.00
#
_symmetry.space_group_name_H-M   'P 1'
#
loop_
_entity.id
_entity.type
_entity.pdbx_description
1 polymer ?
#
loop_
_entity_poly.entity_id
_entity_poly.type
_entity_poly.pdbx_seq_one_letter_code
_entity_poly.pdbx_strand_id
1 'polypeptide(L)'
;MALFYSDNSAKKSAKPTALQIFHIQSLDYQGLGVAKVNGKTWFIENALPNEKVEAKIIEDKRQYGRATAVRFLQKSADRQTPFCSIYRQCGGCQMQHIPLALQRETKQQTLFNRLQKLQAEPIRFEPMLIGQGINYRRRAKLSMVVQKNTLVVGFRQANTREIIPLNHCDILEPELNTLLPKLQQLFASWKNKKQLGHIELVQADNGVALLLRHIGELHSQDSDKLQRFVEQEDLLLFVMTDKDQISQWRGEVPYYQINGLTLHFSIRDFIQINREMNKQMVNKAIVWLDLQPTDRVLDLFCGMGNFTLPIAPFVEEVVGIEGVEPMVAQAKQNAQTNQINNAKFYQTDLDKPFVDQPWAKAHFNKALLDPARNGAYFALDHLCELQPERIVYVSCNPATLVRDAEKLIAKGYRLSQSAMIDMFPHTAHLESISLFERRTKNRFSN
;
A
#
# COMPACT_ATOMS: atom_id res chain seq x y z
N MET A 1 -1.75 -4.04 -17.31
CA MET A 1 -2.82 -3.85 -18.31
C MET A 1 -3.62 -2.62 -17.90
N ALA A 2 -3.84 -1.70 -18.84
CA ALA A 2 -4.61 -0.49 -18.60
C ALA A 2 -5.97 -0.82 -17.99
N LEU A 3 -6.38 -0.10 -16.95
CA LEU A 3 -7.79 -0.03 -16.61
C LEU A 3 -8.46 0.67 -17.79
N PHE A 4 -8.98 -0.14 -18.71
CA PHE A 4 -9.92 0.28 -19.73
C PHE A 4 -11.17 0.77 -18.98
N TYR A 5 -11.17 2.05 -18.64
CA TYR A 5 -12.41 2.77 -18.50
C TYR A 5 -12.99 2.85 -19.91
N SER A 6 -14.05 2.10 -20.16
CA SER A 6 -14.88 2.28 -21.32
C SER A 6 -15.37 3.74 -21.34
N ASP A 7 -15.11 4.43 -22.45
CA ASP A 7 -15.71 5.71 -22.80
C ASP A 7 -17.21 5.50 -23.05
N ASN A 8 -17.97 5.27 -21.99
CA ASN A 8 -19.38 5.58 -22.00
C ASN A 8 -19.51 7.04 -21.64
N SER A 9 -19.70 7.87 -22.69
CA SER A 9 -20.09 9.27 -22.58
C SER A 9 -21.18 9.45 -21.52
N ALA A 10 -20.76 9.82 -20.32
CA ALA A 10 -21.68 10.16 -19.26
C ALA A 10 -22.43 11.41 -19.72
N LYS A 11 -23.73 11.25 -20.01
CA LYS A 11 -24.66 12.37 -20.18
C LYS A 11 -24.39 13.35 -19.04
N LYS A 12 -24.03 14.59 -19.38
CA LYS A 12 -23.89 15.71 -18.42
C LYS A 12 -25.22 15.87 -17.68
N SER A 13 -25.37 15.21 -16.53
CA SER A 13 -26.45 15.53 -15.60
C SER A 13 -26.13 16.89 -14.99
N ALA A 14 -27.11 17.79 -15.00
CA ALA A 14 -27.02 19.09 -14.34
C ALA A 14 -26.42 18.93 -12.93
N LYS A 15 -25.34 19.65 -12.62
CA LYS A 15 -24.77 19.67 -11.27
C LYS A 15 -25.83 20.25 -10.34
N PRO A 16 -26.34 19.52 -9.33
CA PRO A 16 -27.11 20.16 -8.29
C PRO A 16 -26.11 21.03 -7.52
N THR A 17 -26.18 22.34 -7.72
CA THR A 17 -25.60 23.34 -6.79
C THR A 17 -26.33 23.34 -5.45
N ALA A 18 -27.35 22.50 -5.29
CA ALA A 18 -28.11 22.33 -4.07
C ALA A 18 -27.20 21.87 -2.93
N LEU A 19 -27.10 22.72 -1.91
CA LEU A 19 -26.61 22.32 -0.60
C LEU A 19 -27.74 21.58 0.11
N GLN A 20 -27.40 20.46 0.73
CA GLN A 20 -28.33 19.68 1.53
C GLN A 20 -27.77 19.52 2.94
N ILE A 21 -28.65 19.59 3.94
CA ILE A 21 -28.29 19.38 5.34
C ILE A 21 -28.26 17.87 5.62
N PHE A 22 -27.18 17.42 6.26
CA PHE A 22 -27.00 16.06 6.73
C PHE A 22 -26.70 16.04 8.22
N HIS A 23 -27.29 15.05 8.91
CA HIS A 23 -26.93 14.66 10.26
C HIS A 23 -26.07 13.40 10.18
N ILE A 24 -24.82 13.50 10.61
CA ILE A 24 -23.85 12.43 10.46
C ILE A 24 -23.98 11.46 11.62
N GLN A 25 -24.23 10.19 11.29
CA GLN A 25 -24.55 9.14 12.25
C GLN A 25 -23.31 8.31 12.63
N SER A 26 -22.46 8.02 11.65
CA SER A 26 -21.28 7.19 11.85
C SER A 26 -20.18 7.54 10.85
N LEU A 27 -19.07 6.81 10.90
CA LEU A 27 -17.96 6.92 9.97
C LEU A 27 -17.79 5.58 9.23
N ASP A 28 -17.44 5.60 7.95
CA ASP A 28 -16.99 4.39 7.25
C ASP A 28 -15.46 4.19 7.37
N TYR A 29 -14.94 3.03 6.96
CA TYR A 29 -13.50 2.75 7.04
C TYR A 29 -12.63 3.68 6.18
N GLN A 30 -13.21 4.38 5.21
CA GLN A 30 -12.54 5.36 4.35
C GLN A 30 -12.58 6.77 4.95
N GLY A 31 -13.16 6.94 6.13
CA GLY A 31 -13.21 8.22 6.83
C GLY A 31 -14.29 9.14 6.27
N LEU A 32 -15.30 8.57 5.60
CA LEU A 32 -16.47 9.28 5.12
C LEU A 32 -17.55 9.25 6.19
N GLY A 33 -18.11 10.42 6.51
CA GLY A 33 -19.28 10.51 7.36
C GLY A 33 -20.46 9.81 6.70
N VAL A 34 -21.21 9.03 7.46
CA VAL A 34 -22.38 8.29 6.97
C VAL A 34 -23.64 8.91 7.53
N ALA A 35 -24.60 9.22 6.65
CA ALA A 35 -25.93 9.67 7.03
C ALA A 35 -26.99 8.85 6.30
N LYS A 36 -28.15 8.67 6.92
CA LYS A 36 -29.34 8.09 6.27
C LYS A 36 -30.43 9.14 6.12
N VAL A 37 -30.90 9.33 4.89
CA VAL A 37 -32.00 10.25 4.57
C VAL A 37 -33.04 9.46 3.78
N ASN A 38 -34.26 9.32 4.32
CA ASN A 38 -35.36 8.57 3.69
C ASN A 38 -34.96 7.16 3.24
N GLY A 39 -34.23 6.43 4.09
CA GLY A 39 -33.74 5.07 3.80
C GLY A 39 -32.51 4.99 2.87
N LYS A 40 -32.13 6.09 2.21
CA LYS A 40 -30.93 6.17 1.35
C LYS A 40 -29.68 6.49 2.16
N THR A 41 -28.58 5.79 1.86
CA THR A 41 -27.28 6.00 2.54
C THR A 41 -26.45 7.07 1.83
N TRP A 42 -25.90 8.01 2.58
CA TRP A 42 -25.03 9.06 2.05
C TRP A 42 -23.63 8.93 2.64
N PHE A 43 -22.62 9.08 1.79
CA PHE A 43 -21.21 9.15 2.17
C PHE A 43 -20.72 10.59 1.99
N ILE A 44 -20.33 11.22 3.09
CA ILE A 44 -20.03 12.65 3.16
C ILE A 44 -18.54 12.82 3.47
N GLU A 45 -17.78 13.35 2.52
CA GLU A 45 -16.39 13.74 2.70
C GLU A 45 -16.29 14.94 3.67
N ASN A 46 -15.22 14.98 4.48
CA ASN A 46 -14.95 16.03 5.47
C ASN A 46 -16.03 16.13 6.57
N ALA A 47 -16.59 15.01 7.02
CA ALA A 47 -17.65 14.97 8.03
C ALA A 47 -17.40 13.88 9.07
N LEU A 48 -17.66 14.19 10.35
CA LEU A 48 -17.51 13.27 11.49
C LEU A 48 -18.87 12.91 12.09
N PRO A 49 -18.98 11.80 12.85
CA PRO A 49 -20.15 11.50 13.66
C PRO A 49 -20.56 12.67 14.56
N ASN A 50 -21.87 12.81 14.79
CA ASN A 50 -22.49 13.88 15.59
C ASN A 50 -22.41 15.30 14.98
N GLU A 51 -21.96 15.42 13.73
CA GLU A 51 -22.01 16.70 13.02
C GLU A 51 -23.35 16.93 12.32
N LYS A 52 -23.72 18.21 12.24
CA LYS A 52 -24.74 18.71 11.33
C LYS A 52 -24.07 19.59 10.29
N VAL A 53 -24.07 19.15 9.04
CA VAL A 53 -23.34 19.81 7.95
C VAL A 53 -24.25 20.14 6.78
N GLU A 54 -23.97 21.26 6.12
CA GLU A 54 -24.41 21.46 4.74
C GLU A 54 -23.35 20.92 3.81
N ALA A 55 -23.77 20.03 2.92
CA ALA A 55 -22.88 19.37 1.98
C ALA A 55 -23.33 19.61 0.54
N LYS A 56 -22.34 19.73 -0.34
CA LYS A 56 -22.53 19.80 -1.78
C LYS A 56 -22.65 18.38 -2.33
N ILE A 57 -23.73 18.10 -3.06
CA ILE A 57 -23.95 16.79 -3.69
C ILE A 57 -22.93 16.59 -4.82
N ILE A 58 -22.21 15.47 -4.76
CA ILE A 58 -21.31 15.01 -5.82
C ILE A 58 -22.03 14.02 -6.74
N GLU A 59 -22.73 13.06 -6.13
CA GLU A 59 -23.39 11.97 -6.83
C GLU A 59 -24.68 11.58 -6.11
N ASP A 60 -25.74 11.38 -6.88
CA ASP A 60 -27.03 10.90 -6.39
C ASP A 60 -27.43 9.64 -7.18
N LYS A 61 -27.42 8.49 -6.51
CA LYS A 61 -27.94 7.21 -7.03
C LYS A 61 -29.14 6.75 -6.21
N ARG A 62 -29.85 5.75 -6.72
CA ARG A 62 -31.05 5.18 -6.07
C ARG A 62 -30.79 4.71 -4.63
N GLN A 63 -29.69 3.98 -4.41
CA GLN A 63 -29.40 3.34 -3.10
C GLN A 63 -28.42 4.13 -2.25
N TYR A 64 -27.59 4.97 -2.86
CA TYR A 64 -26.59 5.75 -2.16
C TYR A 64 -26.35 7.11 -2.80
N GLY A 65 -25.76 8.03 -2.05
CA GLY A 65 -25.26 9.30 -2.58
C GLY A 65 -23.90 9.66 -1.99
N ARG A 66 -23.21 10.58 -2.66
CA ARG A 66 -21.93 11.15 -2.23
C ARG A 66 -22.04 12.65 -2.15
N ALA A 67 -21.46 13.23 -1.11
CA ALA A 67 -21.41 14.67 -0.91
C ALA A 67 -20.11 15.09 -0.22
N THR A 68 -19.80 16.38 -0.24
CA THR A 68 -18.68 16.96 0.52
C THR A 68 -19.21 18.05 1.45
N ALA A 69 -18.92 17.96 2.74
CA ALA A 69 -19.29 18.98 3.70
C ALA A 69 -18.58 20.31 3.39
N VAL A 70 -19.36 21.39 3.24
CA VAL A 70 -18.86 22.75 2.95
C VAL A 70 -19.11 23.73 4.09
N ARG A 71 -20.15 23.52 4.91
CA ARG A 71 -20.47 24.35 6.08
C ARG A 71 -20.89 23.48 7.26
N PHE A 72 -20.39 23.81 8.45
CA PHE A 72 -20.68 23.09 9.69
C PHE A 72 -21.68 23.89 10.52
N LEU A 73 -22.89 23.38 10.66
CA LEU A 73 -23.93 23.95 11.53
C LEU A 73 -23.73 23.50 12.98
N GLN A 74 -23.19 22.30 13.16
CA GLN A 74 -22.73 21.76 14.44
C GLN A 74 -21.48 20.91 14.18
N LYS A 75 -20.38 21.23 14.86
CA LYS A 75 -19.11 20.47 14.78
C LYS A 75 -19.07 19.41 15.88
N SER A 76 -18.42 18.29 15.59
CA SER A 76 -18.11 17.28 16.59
C SER A 76 -17.03 17.78 17.53
N ALA A 77 -17.09 17.40 18.80
CA ALA A 77 -16.03 17.65 19.77
C ALA A 77 -14.73 16.93 19.39
N ASP A 78 -14.81 15.84 18.63
CA ASP A 78 -13.66 15.06 18.18
C ASP A 78 -12.94 15.68 16.98
N ARG A 79 -13.55 16.66 16.29
CA ARG A 79 -12.97 17.22 15.07
C ARG A 79 -11.62 17.87 15.36
N GLN A 80 -10.60 17.46 14.62
CA GLN A 80 -9.27 18.04 14.70
C GLN A 80 -9.00 19.02 13.58
N THR A 81 -8.12 19.99 13.85
CA THR A 81 -7.52 20.81 12.82
C THR A 81 -6.41 19.99 12.16
N PRO A 82 -6.48 19.76 10.83
CA PRO A 82 -5.40 19.09 10.10
C PRO A 82 -4.07 19.81 10.31
N PHE A 83 -3.01 19.06 10.65
CA PHE A 83 -1.67 19.63 10.84
C PHE A 83 -1.02 20.02 9.49
N CYS A 84 -1.35 19.31 8.40
CA CYS A 84 -0.75 19.59 7.10
C CYS A 84 -1.43 20.81 6.44
N SER A 85 -0.63 21.83 6.12
CA SER A 85 -1.09 23.09 5.54
C SER A 85 -1.83 22.93 4.20
N ILE A 86 -1.49 21.90 3.43
CA ILE A 86 -2.09 21.60 2.11
C ILE A 86 -3.11 20.47 2.15
N TYR A 87 -3.53 20.00 3.33
CA TYR A 87 -4.45 18.88 3.52
C TYR A 87 -5.73 18.97 2.69
N ARG A 88 -6.33 20.17 2.60
CA ARG A 88 -7.59 20.40 1.86
C ARG A 88 -7.44 20.30 0.34
N GLN A 89 -6.21 20.28 -0.17
CA GLN A 89 -5.91 20.28 -1.60
C GLN A 89 -5.24 18.96 -2.03
N CYS A 90 -4.29 18.47 -1.23
CA CYS A 90 -3.52 17.27 -1.54
C CYS A 90 -4.39 16.02 -1.63
N GLY A 91 -4.16 15.18 -2.65
CA GLY A 91 -4.82 13.88 -2.75
C GLY A 91 -4.24 12.78 -1.84
N GLY A 92 -3.22 13.09 -1.03
CA GLY A 92 -2.46 12.10 -0.24
C GLY A 92 -3.16 11.62 1.04
N CYS A 93 -3.63 12.55 1.87
CA CYS A 93 -4.30 12.24 3.15
C CYS A 93 -5.79 12.57 3.07
N GLN A 94 -6.64 11.76 3.71
CA GLN A 94 -8.10 11.92 3.71
C GLN A 94 -8.70 12.09 5.11
N MET A 95 -7.92 11.86 6.18
CA MET A 95 -8.47 11.73 7.54
C MET A 95 -7.82 12.63 8.61
N GLN A 96 -6.96 13.60 8.28
CA GLN A 96 -6.30 14.44 9.31
C GLN A 96 -7.25 15.29 10.16
N HIS A 97 -8.50 15.44 9.73
CA HIS A 97 -9.56 16.10 10.49
C HIS A 97 -10.23 15.19 11.54
N ILE A 98 -9.86 13.91 11.56
CA ILE A 98 -10.38 12.85 12.44
C ILE A 98 -9.26 12.44 13.40
N PRO A 99 -9.51 12.30 14.72
CA PRO A 99 -8.51 11.78 15.64
C PRO A 99 -7.95 10.44 15.18
N LEU A 100 -6.63 10.27 15.28
CA LEU A 100 -5.96 9.06 14.81
C LEU A 100 -6.53 7.79 15.47
N ALA A 101 -6.85 7.85 16.77
CA ALA A 101 -7.51 6.74 17.47
C ALA A 101 -8.85 6.35 16.84
N LEU A 102 -9.70 7.34 16.50
CA LEU A 102 -11.00 7.11 15.87
C LEU A 102 -10.85 6.55 14.44
N GLN A 103 -9.83 6.98 13.69
CA GLN A 103 -9.51 6.40 12.38
C GLN A 103 -9.20 4.90 12.50
N ARG A 104 -8.33 4.55 13.45
CA ARG A 104 -7.89 3.17 13.72
C ARG A 104 -9.07 2.31 14.15
N GLU A 105 -9.82 2.73 15.16
CA GLU A 105 -10.97 2.01 15.69
C GLU A 105 -12.02 1.76 14.60
N THR A 106 -12.39 2.79 13.83
CA THR A 106 -13.38 2.66 12.75
C THR A 106 -12.98 1.63 11.70
N LYS A 107 -11.71 1.68 11.25
CA LYS A 107 -11.17 0.72 10.28
C LYS A 107 -11.16 -0.70 10.85
N GLN A 108 -10.67 -0.87 12.07
CA GLN A 108 -10.57 -2.18 12.73
C GLN A 108 -11.93 -2.81 12.92
N GLN A 109 -12.89 -2.06 13.48
CA GLN A 109 -14.25 -2.53 13.69
C GLN A 109 -14.92 -2.91 12.37
N THR A 110 -14.71 -2.11 11.31
CA THR A 110 -15.26 -2.40 9.98
C THR A 110 -14.69 -3.70 9.40
N LEU A 111 -13.37 -3.91 9.52
CA LEU A 111 -12.72 -5.15 9.08
C LEU A 111 -13.28 -6.35 9.85
N PHE A 112 -13.24 -6.30 11.17
CA PHE A 112 -13.64 -7.40 12.05
C PHE A 112 -15.11 -7.77 11.87
N ASN A 113 -16.01 -6.78 11.78
CA ASN A 113 -17.42 -7.02 11.50
C ASN A 113 -17.68 -7.69 10.15
N ARG A 114 -16.85 -7.40 9.13
CA ARG A 114 -16.97 -8.03 7.81
C ARG A 114 -16.48 -9.47 7.85
N LEU A 115 -15.32 -9.71 8.48
CA LEU A 115 -14.72 -11.04 8.57
C LEU A 115 -15.55 -11.99 9.44
N GLN A 116 -16.06 -11.54 10.59
CA GLN A 116 -16.86 -12.40 11.47
C GLN A 116 -18.17 -12.87 10.83
N LYS A 117 -18.70 -12.13 9.84
CA LYS A 117 -19.91 -12.56 9.10
C LYS A 117 -19.67 -13.71 8.14
N LEU A 118 -18.41 -14.06 7.86
CA LEU A 118 -18.06 -15.12 6.91
C LEU A 118 -18.20 -16.53 7.48
N GLN A 119 -18.22 -16.66 8.81
CA GLN A 119 -18.30 -17.94 9.50
C GLN A 119 -18.96 -17.79 10.87
N ALA A 120 -19.63 -18.84 11.33
CA ALA A 120 -20.22 -18.85 12.68
C ALA A 120 -19.16 -19.00 13.78
N GLU A 121 -18.05 -19.67 13.47
CA GLU A 121 -16.95 -19.88 14.41
C GLU A 121 -16.26 -18.55 14.76
N PRO A 122 -15.97 -18.29 16.04
CA PRO A 122 -15.37 -17.04 16.46
C PRO A 122 -13.96 -16.88 15.89
N ILE A 123 -13.67 -15.68 15.40
CA ILE A 123 -12.32 -15.29 14.97
C ILE A 123 -11.62 -14.64 16.16
N ARG A 124 -10.39 -15.06 16.45
CA ARG A 124 -9.55 -14.36 17.43
C ARG A 124 -9.01 -13.08 16.81
N PHE A 125 -9.65 -11.97 17.12
CA PHE A 125 -9.18 -10.65 16.72
C PHE A 125 -8.04 -10.17 17.62
N GLU A 126 -6.93 -9.85 16.98
CA GLU A 126 -5.68 -9.50 17.64
C GLU A 126 -5.48 -7.98 17.67
N PRO A 127 -4.67 -7.46 18.62
CA PRO A 127 -4.33 -6.05 18.67
C PRO A 127 -3.80 -5.55 17.33
N MET A 128 -4.20 -4.33 16.95
CA MET A 128 -3.73 -3.68 15.73
C MET A 128 -2.22 -3.46 15.80
N LEU A 129 -1.53 -3.69 14.67
CA LEU A 129 -0.15 -3.24 14.51
C LEU A 129 -0.16 -1.72 14.26
N ILE A 130 0.42 -0.97 15.20
CA ILE A 130 0.42 0.49 15.19
C ILE A 130 1.84 1.03 15.32
N GLY A 131 2.11 2.11 14.60
CA GLY A 131 3.32 2.92 14.72
C GLY A 131 2.98 4.40 14.83
N GLN A 132 3.96 5.24 14.52
CA GLN A 132 3.79 6.69 14.46
C GLN A 132 2.78 7.11 13.37
N GLY A 133 1.97 8.14 13.64
CA GLY A 133 1.02 8.69 12.67
C GLY A 133 1.67 9.60 11.62
N ILE A 134 2.84 10.15 11.95
CA ILE A 134 3.63 11.09 11.14
C ILE A 134 5.04 10.53 10.95
N ASN A 135 5.82 11.08 10.01
CA ASN A 135 7.20 10.71 9.76
C ASN A 135 7.43 9.20 9.49
N TYR A 136 6.44 8.51 8.92
CA TYR A 136 6.50 7.05 8.71
C TYR A 136 6.78 6.67 7.25
N ARG A 137 6.54 7.60 6.31
CA ARG A 137 6.52 7.31 4.88
C ARG A 137 7.92 7.49 4.29
N ARG A 138 8.58 6.36 4.05
CA ARG A 138 9.95 6.29 3.51
C ARG A 138 10.08 6.48 2.01
N ARG A 139 8.97 6.70 1.29
CA ARG A 139 8.98 6.81 -0.18
C ARG A 139 7.99 7.84 -0.71
N ALA A 140 8.45 8.72 -1.59
CA ALA A 140 7.64 9.70 -2.29
C ALA A 140 7.87 9.66 -3.81
N LYS A 141 6.81 9.92 -4.58
CA LYS A 141 6.89 10.17 -6.02
C LYS A 141 6.27 11.52 -6.31
N LEU A 142 7.09 12.47 -6.77
CA LEU A 142 6.70 13.85 -6.98
C LEU A 142 6.67 14.13 -8.48
N SER A 143 5.52 14.59 -8.97
CA SER A 143 5.37 15.01 -10.37
C SER A 143 6.01 16.38 -10.55
N MET A 144 6.66 16.57 -11.70
CA MET A 144 7.23 17.85 -12.11
C MET A 144 6.46 18.34 -13.33
N VAL A 145 5.81 19.50 -13.23
CA VAL A 145 4.99 20.02 -14.32
C VAL A 145 5.17 21.53 -14.45
N VAL A 146 5.18 22.04 -15.68
CA VAL A 146 5.17 23.49 -15.92
C VAL A 146 3.73 23.98 -15.91
N GLN A 147 3.38 24.83 -14.93
CA GLN A 147 2.09 25.49 -14.83
C GLN A 147 2.30 27.01 -14.83
N LYS A 148 1.56 27.74 -15.68
CA LYS A 148 1.67 29.22 -15.80
C LYS A 148 3.14 29.69 -15.89
N ASN A 149 3.93 29.03 -16.73
CA ASN A 149 5.36 29.28 -16.95
C ASN A 149 6.30 29.04 -15.75
N THR A 150 5.81 28.44 -14.66
CA THR A 150 6.59 28.08 -13.47
C THR A 150 6.62 26.56 -13.31
N LEU A 151 7.77 26.00 -12.91
CA LEU A 151 7.85 24.59 -12.57
C LEU A 151 7.22 24.34 -11.20
N VAL A 152 6.31 23.38 -11.13
CA VAL A 152 5.70 22.89 -9.90
C VAL A 152 6.17 21.46 -9.66
N VAL A 153 6.72 21.21 -8.46
CA VAL A 153 7.14 19.88 -8.00
C VAL A 153 6.27 19.49 -6.81
N GLY A 154 5.55 18.38 -6.91
CA GLY A 154 4.74 17.91 -5.80
C GLY A 154 3.73 16.81 -6.14
N PHE A 155 2.62 16.79 -5.42
CA PHE A 155 1.59 15.77 -5.53
C PHE A 155 0.40 16.21 -6.38
N ARG A 156 -0.38 15.24 -6.83
CA ARG A 156 -1.68 15.51 -7.45
C ARG A 156 -2.66 16.04 -6.41
N GLN A 157 -3.42 17.05 -6.79
CA GLN A 157 -4.58 17.50 -6.03
C GLN A 157 -5.65 16.40 -6.02
N ALA A 158 -6.46 16.36 -4.95
CA ALA A 158 -7.55 15.40 -4.82
C ALA A 158 -8.52 15.50 -6.00
N ASN A 159 -8.79 14.37 -6.66
CA ASN A 159 -9.74 14.24 -7.77
C ASN A 159 -9.45 15.10 -9.01
N THR A 160 -8.20 15.57 -9.21
CA THR A 160 -7.80 16.31 -10.41
C THR A 160 -6.47 15.80 -10.99
N ARG A 161 -6.07 16.34 -12.15
CA ARG A 161 -4.74 16.14 -12.74
C ARG A 161 -3.76 17.26 -12.38
N GLU A 162 -4.22 18.27 -11.64
CA GLU A 162 -3.40 19.41 -11.25
C GLU A 162 -2.39 18.98 -10.18
N ILE A 163 -1.19 19.55 -10.23
CA ILE A 163 -0.13 19.32 -9.26
C ILE A 163 -0.07 20.51 -8.32
N ILE A 164 -0.02 20.23 -7.02
CA ILE A 164 0.22 21.23 -5.98
C ILE A 164 1.70 21.20 -5.58
N PRO A 165 2.32 22.35 -5.32
CA PRO A 165 3.69 22.41 -4.83
C PRO A 165 3.79 21.75 -3.46
N LEU A 166 4.86 20.98 -3.25
CA LEU A 166 5.12 20.28 -1.99
C LEU A 166 6.43 20.74 -1.37
N ASN A 167 6.35 21.61 -0.36
CA ASN A 167 7.52 22.10 0.37
C ASN A 167 7.82 21.30 1.63
N HIS A 168 6.78 20.67 2.19
CA HIS A 168 6.83 19.89 3.42
C HIS A 168 5.66 18.90 3.41
N CYS A 169 5.87 17.72 4.00
CA CYS A 169 4.86 16.68 4.15
C CYS A 169 5.07 15.95 5.46
N ASP A 170 4.23 16.20 6.47
CA ASP A 170 4.46 15.68 7.83
C ASP A 170 4.39 14.15 7.94
N ILE A 171 3.86 13.44 6.94
CA ILE A 171 3.89 11.97 6.93
C ILE A 171 5.19 11.39 6.36
N LEU A 172 5.97 12.17 5.59
CA LEU A 172 7.26 11.73 5.04
C LEU A 172 8.33 11.69 6.13
N GLU A 173 9.27 10.76 6.02
CA GLU A 173 10.45 10.74 6.89
C GLU A 173 11.21 12.08 6.81
N PRO A 174 11.79 12.56 7.94
CA PRO A 174 12.42 13.88 8.02
C PRO A 174 13.49 14.11 6.95
N GLU A 175 14.31 13.10 6.66
CA GLU A 175 15.37 13.11 5.65
C GLU A 175 14.84 13.42 4.25
N LEU A 176 13.62 12.96 3.94
CA LEU A 176 12.98 13.28 2.67
C LEU A 176 12.42 14.71 2.67
N ASN A 177 11.88 15.17 3.81
CA ASN A 177 11.35 16.53 3.94
C ASN A 177 12.43 17.61 3.80
N THR A 178 13.64 17.39 4.33
CA THR A 178 14.74 18.36 4.21
C THR A 178 15.15 18.61 2.75
N LEU A 179 14.95 17.63 1.88
CA LEU A 179 15.31 17.71 0.46
C LEU A 179 14.27 18.44 -0.40
N LEU A 180 12.99 18.47 0.01
CA LEU A 180 11.90 19.03 -0.79
C LEU A 180 12.16 20.47 -1.28
N PRO A 181 12.46 21.46 -0.41
CA PRO A 181 12.72 22.83 -0.87
C PRO A 181 13.98 22.92 -1.73
N LYS A 182 15.01 22.13 -1.44
CA LYS A 182 16.28 22.14 -2.18
C LYS A 182 16.11 21.60 -3.61
N LEU A 183 15.34 20.52 -3.77
CA LEU A 183 15.00 19.94 -5.07
C LEU A 183 14.18 20.92 -5.91
N GLN A 184 13.23 21.64 -5.30
CA GLN A 184 12.50 22.69 -6.01
C GLN A 184 13.44 23.77 -6.55
N GLN A 185 14.39 24.23 -5.74
CA GLN A 185 15.38 25.23 -6.16
C GLN A 185 16.27 24.71 -7.30
N LEU A 186 16.74 23.45 -7.20
CA LEU A 186 17.55 22.80 -8.25
C LEU A 186 16.81 22.85 -9.60
N PHE A 187 15.59 22.32 -9.64
CA PHE A 187 14.83 22.18 -10.88
C PHE A 187 14.20 23.51 -11.36
N ALA A 188 14.05 24.51 -10.50
CA ALA A 188 13.61 25.85 -10.92
C ALA A 188 14.59 26.50 -11.93
N SER A 189 15.87 26.13 -11.88
CA SER A 189 16.92 26.63 -12.80
C SER A 189 17.18 25.72 -14.00
N TRP A 190 16.39 24.66 -14.19
CA TRP A 190 16.56 23.69 -15.27
C TRP A 190 16.34 24.33 -16.64
N LYS A 191 17.17 24.01 -17.65
CA LYS A 191 17.06 24.65 -18.97
C LYS A 191 15.77 24.29 -19.68
N ASN A 192 15.45 23.00 -19.78
CA ASN A 192 14.25 22.52 -20.44
C ASN A 192 13.28 21.88 -19.45
N LYS A 193 12.52 22.71 -18.74
CA LYS A 193 11.55 22.28 -17.73
C LYS A 193 10.44 21.38 -18.29
N LYS A 194 10.19 21.37 -19.61
CA LYS A 194 9.18 20.51 -20.24
C LYS A 194 9.61 19.05 -20.35
N GLN A 195 10.92 18.76 -20.24
CA GLN A 195 11.45 17.40 -20.25
C GLN A 195 11.50 16.77 -18.86
N LEU A 196 11.26 17.52 -17.79
CA LEU A 196 11.15 16.98 -16.45
C LEU A 196 9.84 16.18 -16.31
N GLY A 197 9.93 14.91 -15.93
CA GLY A 197 8.77 14.05 -15.70
C GLY A 197 8.39 13.99 -14.22
N HIS A 198 9.17 13.24 -13.44
CA HIS A 198 8.94 13.06 -12.01
C HIS A 198 10.24 12.75 -11.28
N ILE A 199 10.26 12.95 -9.98
CA ILE A 199 11.30 12.41 -9.10
C ILE A 199 10.71 11.37 -8.16
N GLU A 200 11.50 10.37 -7.81
CA GLU A 200 11.18 9.43 -6.73
C GLU A 200 12.26 9.52 -5.66
N LEU A 201 11.83 9.63 -4.41
CA LEU A 201 12.69 9.67 -3.23
C LEU A 201 12.40 8.44 -2.40
N VAL A 202 13.45 7.73 -1.98
CA VAL A 202 13.34 6.57 -1.09
C VAL A 202 14.39 6.68 0.00
N GLN A 203 13.96 6.66 1.26
CA GLN A 203 14.84 6.53 2.40
C GLN A 203 15.21 5.07 2.59
N ALA A 204 16.45 4.70 2.26
CA ALA A 204 17.07 3.40 2.46
C ALA A 204 17.94 3.40 3.73
N ASP A 205 18.47 2.24 4.14
CA ASP A 205 19.34 2.18 5.33
C ASP A 205 20.76 2.67 5.05
N ASN A 206 21.19 2.65 3.78
CA ASN A 206 22.44 3.24 3.31
C ASN A 206 22.30 4.65 2.74
N GLY A 207 21.16 5.33 2.96
CA GLY A 207 20.96 6.72 2.56
C GLY A 207 19.70 6.98 1.74
N VAL A 208 19.54 8.22 1.27
CA VAL A 208 18.41 8.61 0.44
C VAL A 208 18.73 8.33 -1.03
N ALA A 209 17.87 7.54 -1.69
CA ALA A 209 17.92 7.35 -3.13
C ALA A 209 16.99 8.32 -3.86
N LEU A 210 17.53 9.00 -4.87
CA LEU A 210 16.84 9.89 -5.80
C LEU A 210 16.82 9.27 -7.20
N LEU A 211 15.63 9.03 -7.75
CA LEU A 211 15.42 8.76 -9.16
C LEU A 211 14.91 10.01 -9.86
N LEU A 212 15.64 10.49 -10.88
CA LEU A 212 15.15 11.49 -11.81
C LEU A 212 14.62 10.83 -13.09
N ARG A 213 13.33 11.05 -13.38
CA ARG A 213 12.75 10.79 -14.71
C ARG A 213 12.82 12.06 -15.55
N HIS A 214 13.67 12.03 -16.57
CA HIS A 214 13.84 13.08 -17.59
C HIS A 214 13.50 12.55 -18.98
N ILE A 215 12.80 13.30 -19.83
CA ILE A 215 12.38 12.87 -21.17
C ILE A 215 13.44 13.30 -22.19
N GLY A 216 14.13 12.32 -22.77
CA GLY A 216 15.26 12.57 -23.68
C GLY A 216 16.55 12.90 -22.93
N GLU A 217 17.57 13.29 -23.69
CA GLU A 217 18.91 13.53 -23.16
C GLU A 217 18.98 14.72 -22.20
N LEU A 218 19.80 14.61 -21.16
CA LEU A 218 20.06 15.70 -20.23
C LEU A 218 21.11 16.65 -20.84
N HIS A 219 20.86 17.95 -20.73
CA HIS A 219 21.87 18.95 -21.05
C HIS A 219 23.05 18.86 -20.07
N SER A 220 24.30 18.97 -20.55
CA SER A 220 25.53 18.86 -19.73
C SER A 220 25.50 19.73 -18.46
N GLN A 221 25.20 21.03 -18.60
CA GLN A 221 25.06 21.94 -17.44
C GLN A 221 24.04 21.48 -16.38
N ASP A 222 22.91 20.88 -16.79
CA ASP A 222 21.90 20.38 -15.86
C ASP A 222 22.34 19.05 -15.23
N SER A 223 23.05 18.21 -15.98
CA SER A 223 23.74 17.02 -15.45
C SER A 223 24.77 17.40 -14.38
N ASP A 224 25.62 18.41 -14.63
CA ASP A 224 26.62 18.87 -13.66
C ASP A 224 25.99 19.46 -12.41
N LYS A 225 24.88 20.20 -12.55
CA LYS A 225 24.12 20.71 -11.39
C LYS A 225 23.56 19.57 -10.56
N LEU A 226 22.99 18.55 -11.21
CA LEU A 226 22.43 17.39 -10.53
C LEU A 226 23.52 16.61 -9.80
N GLN A 227 24.67 16.36 -10.43
CA GLN A 227 25.80 15.66 -9.79
C GLN A 227 26.32 16.41 -8.56
N ARG A 228 26.56 17.72 -8.67
CA ARG A 228 26.98 18.54 -7.50
C ARG A 228 25.96 18.52 -6.38
N PHE A 229 24.66 18.58 -6.74
CA PHE A 229 23.58 18.53 -5.75
C PHE A 229 23.58 17.21 -4.99
N VAL A 230 23.64 16.07 -5.69
CA VAL A 230 23.62 14.75 -5.02
C VAL A 230 24.91 14.46 -4.25
N GLU A 231 26.04 15.05 -4.63
CA GLU A 231 27.28 14.96 -3.86
C GLU A 231 27.19 15.76 -2.56
N GLN A 232 26.69 17.00 -2.64
CA GLN A 232 26.51 17.88 -1.48
C GLN A 232 25.51 17.31 -0.47
N GLU A 233 24.42 16.69 -0.95
CA GLU A 233 23.35 16.13 -0.12
C GLU A 233 23.56 14.64 0.20
N ASP A 234 24.69 14.06 -0.24
CA ASP A 234 25.05 12.65 -0.11
C ASP A 234 23.94 11.65 -0.51
N LEU A 235 23.44 11.78 -1.74
CA LEU A 235 22.34 10.98 -2.27
C LEU A 235 22.81 9.87 -3.20
N LEU A 236 22.11 8.74 -3.19
CA LEU A 236 22.22 7.71 -4.23
C LEU A 236 21.45 8.21 -5.46
N LEU A 237 22.08 8.29 -6.63
CA LEU A 237 21.48 8.91 -7.83
C LEU A 237 21.19 7.88 -8.92
N PHE A 238 19.94 7.89 -9.38
CA PHE A 238 19.44 7.13 -10.50
C PHE A 238 18.81 8.07 -11.54
N VAL A 239 19.04 7.81 -12.82
CA VAL A 239 18.51 8.62 -13.92
C VAL A 239 17.83 7.71 -14.96
N MET A 240 16.61 8.11 -15.37
CA MET A 240 15.79 7.42 -16.36
C MET A 240 15.43 8.39 -17.50
N THR A 241 16.24 8.38 -18.56
CA THR A 241 16.09 9.16 -19.82
C THR A 241 15.16 8.46 -20.81
N ASP A 242 15.27 7.14 -20.88
CA ASP A 242 14.44 6.27 -21.68
C ASP A 242 13.41 5.55 -20.82
N LYS A 243 12.35 5.08 -21.47
CA LYS A 243 11.30 4.38 -20.75
C LYS A 243 11.85 3.08 -20.18
N ASP A 244 11.68 2.89 -18.87
CA ASP A 244 12.05 1.68 -18.14
C ASP A 244 13.55 1.32 -18.12
N GLN A 245 14.44 2.21 -18.61
CA GLN A 245 15.88 2.06 -18.46
C GLN A 245 16.40 3.00 -17.38
N ILE A 246 16.95 2.43 -16.31
CA ILE A 246 17.52 3.19 -15.19
C ILE A 246 19.03 3.04 -15.22
N SER A 247 19.73 4.16 -15.20
CA SER A 247 21.16 4.23 -15.01
C SER A 247 21.46 4.71 -13.59
N GLN A 248 22.38 4.04 -12.90
CA GLN A 248 22.89 4.48 -11.61
C GLN A 248 24.11 5.37 -11.85
N TRP A 249 24.06 6.61 -11.38
CA TRP A 249 25.12 7.59 -11.58
C TRP A 249 26.00 7.74 -10.34
N ARG A 250 25.46 7.54 -9.12
CA ARG A 250 26.19 7.70 -7.85
C ARG A 250 25.66 6.76 -6.78
N GLY A 251 26.57 6.30 -5.92
CA GLY A 251 26.26 5.57 -4.70
C GLY A 251 26.19 4.06 -4.91
N GLU A 252 25.86 3.34 -3.85
CA GLU A 252 25.63 1.89 -3.86
C GLU A 252 24.16 1.55 -4.17
N VAL A 253 23.88 0.27 -4.42
CA VAL A 253 22.49 -0.22 -4.53
C VAL A 253 21.79 -0.02 -3.19
N PRO A 254 20.57 0.56 -3.15
CA PRO A 254 19.89 0.82 -1.90
C PRO A 254 19.44 -0.50 -1.26
N TYR A 255 19.47 -0.55 0.08
CA TYR A 255 18.97 -1.69 0.83
C TYR A 255 18.15 -1.28 2.05
N TYR A 256 17.41 -2.22 2.60
CA TYR A 256 16.87 -2.12 3.95
C TYR A 256 17.14 -3.39 4.74
N GLN A 257 17.19 -3.24 6.06
CA GLN A 257 17.38 -4.32 7.00
C GLN A 257 16.07 -4.76 7.61
N ILE A 258 15.87 -6.07 7.66
CA ILE A 258 14.74 -6.70 8.34
C ILE A 258 15.20 -8.00 8.98
N ASN A 259 14.95 -8.16 10.28
CA ASN A 259 15.34 -9.34 11.07
C ASN A 259 16.83 -9.74 10.93
N GLY A 260 17.72 -8.74 10.85
CA GLY A 260 19.16 -8.95 10.68
C GLY A 260 19.59 -9.28 9.25
N LEU A 261 18.66 -9.34 8.30
CA LEU A 261 18.92 -9.58 6.89
C LEU A 261 19.00 -8.24 6.13
N THR A 262 19.90 -8.17 5.15
CA THR A 262 20.05 -7.03 4.25
C THR A 262 19.36 -7.33 2.92
N LEU A 263 18.30 -6.58 2.61
CA LEU A 263 17.51 -6.74 1.40
C LEU A 263 17.77 -5.56 0.45
N HIS A 264 18.54 -5.82 -0.60
CA HIS A 264 18.78 -4.87 -1.69
C HIS A 264 17.54 -4.78 -2.59
N PHE A 265 17.31 -3.60 -3.17
CA PHE A 265 16.20 -3.35 -4.07
C PHE A 265 16.61 -2.40 -5.20
N SER A 266 16.02 -2.56 -6.38
CA SER A 266 16.06 -1.52 -7.40
C SER A 266 15.20 -0.34 -6.97
N ILE A 267 15.59 0.89 -7.32
CA ILE A 267 14.84 2.09 -6.93
C ILE A 267 13.36 2.08 -7.35
N ARG A 268 12.96 1.25 -8.32
CA ARG A 268 11.55 1.07 -8.76
C ARG A 268 10.85 -0.14 -8.19
N ASP A 269 11.55 -1.02 -7.48
CA ASP A 269 10.94 -2.18 -6.84
C ASP A 269 9.95 -1.72 -5.75
N PHE A 270 8.93 -2.54 -5.54
CA PHE A 270 8.01 -2.32 -4.44
C PHE A 270 8.70 -2.68 -3.12
N ILE A 271 8.74 -1.69 -2.22
CA ILE A 271 9.10 -1.87 -0.82
C ILE A 271 7.96 -1.34 0.04
N GLN A 272 7.82 -1.89 1.24
CA GLN A 272 6.80 -1.41 2.16
C GLN A 272 7.09 0.03 2.59
N ILE A 273 6.04 0.86 2.54
CA ILE A 273 6.16 2.31 2.71
C ILE A 273 6.42 2.70 4.17
N ASN A 274 5.93 1.90 5.12
CA ASN A 274 6.16 2.10 6.54
C ASN A 274 7.06 0.98 7.06
N ARG A 275 8.32 1.32 7.35
CA ARG A 275 9.35 0.37 7.77
C ARG A 275 9.01 -0.33 9.08
N GLU A 276 8.50 0.42 10.06
CA GLU A 276 8.13 -0.12 11.37
C GLU A 276 7.01 -1.15 11.22
N MET A 277 5.97 -0.82 10.47
CA MET A 277 4.84 -1.71 10.22
C MET A 277 5.24 -2.93 9.41
N ASN A 278 6.12 -2.79 8.43
CA ASN A 278 6.67 -3.93 7.70
C ASN A 278 7.39 -4.92 8.62
N LYS A 279 8.26 -4.45 9.52
CA LYS A 279 8.94 -5.31 10.49
C LYS A 279 7.95 -6.02 11.41
N GLN A 280 6.96 -5.29 11.95
CA GLN A 280 5.94 -5.91 12.80
C GLN A 280 5.09 -6.93 12.04
N MET A 281 4.73 -6.65 10.79
CA MET A 281 3.96 -7.54 9.91
C MET A 281 4.71 -8.83 9.59
N VAL A 282 5.99 -8.74 9.21
CA VAL A 282 6.84 -9.91 8.95
C VAL A 282 6.97 -10.78 10.20
N ASN A 283 7.21 -10.17 11.36
CA ASN A 283 7.28 -10.91 12.63
C ASN A 283 5.96 -11.57 12.99
N LYS A 284 4.82 -10.89 12.77
CA LYS A 284 3.49 -11.45 13.01
C LYS A 284 3.23 -12.65 12.09
N ALA A 285 3.62 -12.57 10.82
CA ALA A 285 3.50 -13.66 9.87
C ALA A 285 4.32 -14.89 10.30
N ILE A 286 5.59 -14.71 10.69
CA ILE A 286 6.45 -15.79 11.20
C ILE A 286 5.80 -16.47 12.41
N VAL A 287 5.31 -15.69 13.37
CA VAL A 287 4.65 -16.22 14.57
C VAL A 287 3.37 -16.99 14.22
N TRP A 288 2.55 -16.48 13.29
CA TRP A 288 1.27 -17.11 12.93
C TRP A 288 1.40 -18.33 12.03
N LEU A 289 2.47 -18.40 11.23
CA LEU A 289 2.81 -19.60 10.48
C LEU A 289 3.22 -20.76 11.40
N ASP A 290 3.64 -20.48 12.64
CA ASP A 290 3.99 -21.48 13.65
C ASP A 290 5.09 -22.43 13.13
N LEU A 291 6.16 -21.82 12.60
CA LEU A 291 7.19 -22.48 11.80
C LEU A 291 7.98 -23.52 12.60
N GLN A 292 8.15 -24.69 11.99
CA GLN A 292 8.99 -25.79 12.48
C GLN A 292 10.18 -26.03 11.52
N PRO A 293 11.32 -26.56 12.01
CA PRO A 293 12.49 -26.86 11.17
C PRO A 293 12.23 -27.84 10.03
N THR A 294 11.14 -28.61 10.07
CA THR A 294 10.72 -29.55 9.02
C THR A 294 9.68 -28.98 8.06
N ASP A 295 9.28 -27.72 8.26
CA ASP A 295 8.26 -27.10 7.42
C ASP A 295 8.81 -26.79 6.03
N ARG A 296 7.91 -26.88 5.04
CA ARG A 296 8.15 -26.40 3.69
C ARG A 296 7.10 -25.35 3.37
N VAL A 297 7.58 -24.12 3.19
CA VAL A 297 6.73 -22.93 3.11
C VAL A 297 6.66 -22.40 1.68
N LEU A 298 5.45 -22.11 1.22
CA LEU A 298 5.21 -21.44 -0.05
C LEU A 298 4.87 -19.97 0.19
N ASP A 299 5.61 -19.04 -0.42
CA ASP A 299 5.38 -17.60 -0.37
C ASP A 299 4.95 -17.10 -1.76
N LEU A 300 3.66 -16.81 -1.92
CA LEU A 300 3.09 -16.31 -3.17
C LEU A 300 3.11 -14.77 -3.20
N PHE A 301 3.45 -14.21 -4.36
CA PHE A 301 3.66 -12.76 -4.55
C PHE A 301 4.84 -12.26 -3.72
N CYS A 302 5.92 -13.05 -3.67
CA CYS A 302 7.02 -12.82 -2.73
C CYS A 302 7.83 -11.55 -3.00
N GLY A 303 7.68 -10.95 -4.19
CA GLY A 303 8.49 -9.84 -4.65
C GLY A 303 9.99 -10.16 -4.53
N MET A 304 10.71 -9.29 -3.83
CA MET A 304 12.15 -9.39 -3.59
C MET A 304 12.54 -10.21 -2.34
N GLY A 305 11.58 -10.96 -1.76
CA GLY A 305 11.83 -11.86 -0.63
C GLY A 305 11.56 -11.27 0.76
N ASN A 306 10.64 -10.30 0.87
CA ASN A 306 10.34 -9.58 2.12
C ASN A 306 9.86 -10.51 3.26
N PHE A 307 9.09 -11.55 2.94
CA PHE A 307 8.68 -12.59 3.90
C PHE A 307 9.54 -13.85 3.74
N THR A 308 9.79 -14.26 2.50
CA THR A 308 10.54 -15.48 2.15
C THR A 308 11.86 -15.58 2.90
N LEU A 309 12.68 -14.51 2.89
CA LEU A 309 14.02 -14.55 3.48
C LEU A 309 13.98 -14.57 5.01
N PRO A 310 13.15 -13.75 5.70
CA PRO A 310 12.95 -13.89 7.15
C PRO A 310 12.37 -15.24 7.61
N ILE A 311 11.64 -15.96 6.76
CA ILE A 311 11.10 -17.31 7.07
C ILE A 311 12.19 -18.37 6.99
N ALA A 312 13.13 -18.24 6.05
CA ALA A 312 14.11 -19.27 5.71
C ALA A 312 14.90 -19.85 6.90
N PRO A 313 15.35 -19.07 7.90
CA PRO A 313 16.09 -19.60 9.05
C PRO A 313 15.33 -20.59 9.95
N PHE A 314 14.00 -20.67 9.82
CA PHE A 314 13.13 -21.44 10.73
C PHE A 314 12.64 -22.77 10.15
N VAL A 315 12.93 -23.05 8.87
CA VAL A 315 12.23 -24.08 8.09
C VAL A 315 13.20 -24.94 7.29
N GLU A 316 12.73 -26.08 6.78
CA GLU A 316 13.52 -26.94 5.90
C GLU A 316 13.75 -26.24 4.57
N GLU A 317 12.67 -25.70 3.98
CA GLU A 317 12.72 -25.01 2.69
C GLU A 317 11.63 -23.95 2.60
N VAL A 318 11.94 -22.83 1.94
CA VAL A 318 10.96 -21.82 1.56
C VAL A 318 11.04 -21.52 0.07
N VAL A 319 9.89 -21.47 -0.60
CA VAL A 319 9.79 -21.21 -2.04
C VAL A 319 8.99 -19.93 -2.26
N GLY A 320 9.63 -18.92 -2.83
CA GLY A 320 9.02 -17.66 -3.24
C GLY A 320 8.60 -17.68 -4.71
N ILE A 321 7.36 -17.28 -4.99
CA ILE A 321 6.80 -17.16 -6.34
C ILE A 321 6.46 -15.71 -6.65
N GLU A 322 6.97 -15.20 -7.76
CA GLU A 322 6.78 -13.82 -8.20
C GLU A 322 6.55 -13.76 -9.73
N GLY A 323 5.70 -12.84 -10.20
CA GLY A 323 5.39 -12.69 -11.62
C GLY A 323 6.42 -11.88 -12.40
N VAL A 324 7.18 -11.02 -11.71
CA VAL A 324 8.14 -10.08 -12.30
C VAL A 324 9.57 -10.62 -12.21
N GLU A 325 10.15 -11.02 -13.35
CA GLU A 325 11.51 -11.61 -13.41
C GLU A 325 12.61 -10.76 -12.74
N PRO A 326 12.67 -9.43 -12.94
CA PRO A 326 13.63 -8.60 -12.19
C PRO A 326 13.53 -8.73 -10.66
N MET A 327 12.33 -8.89 -10.11
CA MET A 327 12.14 -9.08 -8.67
C MET A 327 12.57 -10.48 -8.21
N VAL A 328 12.35 -11.51 -9.03
CA VAL A 328 12.88 -12.87 -8.79
C VAL A 328 14.41 -12.86 -8.76
N ALA A 329 15.04 -12.18 -9.73
CA ALA A 329 16.50 -12.03 -9.77
C ALA A 329 17.01 -11.29 -8.52
N GLN A 330 16.33 -10.22 -8.10
CA GLN A 330 16.65 -9.48 -6.88
C GLN A 330 16.48 -10.34 -5.61
N ALA A 331 15.44 -11.18 -5.54
CA ALA A 331 15.23 -12.08 -4.42
C ALA A 331 16.34 -13.14 -4.30
N LYS A 332 16.79 -13.71 -5.43
CA LYS A 332 17.94 -14.63 -5.48
C LYS A 332 19.23 -13.95 -5.03
N GLN A 333 19.49 -12.73 -5.48
CA GLN A 333 20.63 -11.91 -5.03
C GLN A 333 20.57 -11.63 -3.53
N ASN A 334 19.38 -11.34 -2.98
CA ASN A 334 19.19 -11.14 -1.55
C ASN A 334 19.42 -12.43 -0.76
N ALA A 335 18.99 -13.60 -1.26
CA ALA A 335 19.31 -14.88 -0.63
C ALA A 335 20.82 -15.12 -0.58
N GLN A 336 21.53 -14.87 -1.68
CA GLN A 336 22.99 -14.98 -1.74
C GLN A 336 23.69 -14.01 -0.78
N THR A 337 23.26 -12.75 -0.76
CA THR A 337 23.78 -11.70 0.14
C THR A 337 23.69 -12.12 1.60
N ASN A 338 22.59 -12.77 1.97
CA ASN A 338 22.32 -13.22 3.34
C ASN A 338 22.75 -14.66 3.61
N GLN A 339 23.45 -15.32 2.68
CA GLN A 339 23.92 -16.70 2.81
C GLN A 339 22.78 -17.71 3.08
N ILE A 340 21.59 -17.44 2.55
CA ILE A 340 20.40 -18.29 2.69
C ILE A 340 20.38 -19.30 1.53
N ASN A 341 20.59 -20.57 1.86
CA ASN A 341 20.71 -21.65 0.87
C ASN A 341 19.43 -22.49 0.70
N ASN A 342 18.47 -22.35 1.62
CA ASN A 342 17.20 -23.09 1.62
C ASN A 342 16.00 -22.27 1.12
N ALA A 343 16.26 -21.11 0.49
CA ALA A 343 15.25 -20.31 -0.20
C ALA A 343 15.38 -20.46 -1.71
N LYS A 344 14.29 -20.82 -2.39
CA LYS A 344 14.22 -20.91 -3.86
C LYS A 344 13.20 -19.91 -4.40
N PHE A 345 13.48 -19.36 -5.58
CA PHE A 345 12.62 -18.36 -6.21
C PHE A 345 12.32 -18.70 -7.66
N TYR A 346 11.04 -18.61 -8.03
CA TYR A 346 10.57 -18.91 -9.38
C TYR A 346 9.72 -17.78 -9.94
N GLN A 347 9.95 -17.48 -11.22
CA GLN A 347 9.04 -16.65 -11.99
C GLN A 347 7.85 -17.49 -12.41
N THR A 348 6.64 -17.08 -12.04
CA THR A 348 5.41 -17.76 -12.45
C THR A 348 4.26 -16.78 -12.55
N ASP A 349 3.50 -16.90 -13.64
CA ASP A 349 2.23 -16.22 -13.82
C ASP A 349 1.16 -16.91 -12.95
N LEU A 350 0.91 -16.34 -11.76
CA LEU A 350 -0.03 -16.91 -10.79
C LEU A 350 -1.50 -16.84 -11.26
N ASP A 351 -1.82 -16.10 -12.33
CA ASP A 351 -3.15 -16.11 -12.95
C ASP A 351 -3.46 -17.44 -13.66
N LYS A 352 -2.45 -18.30 -13.87
CA LYS A 352 -2.58 -19.61 -14.52
C LYS A 352 -2.49 -20.75 -13.52
N PRO A 353 -3.02 -21.94 -13.86
CA PRO A 353 -2.78 -23.15 -13.08
C PRO A 353 -1.29 -23.40 -12.89
N PHE A 354 -0.89 -23.57 -11.63
CA PHE A 354 0.51 -23.78 -11.26
C PHE A 354 0.76 -25.12 -10.56
N VAL A 355 -0.25 -25.98 -10.41
CA VAL A 355 -0.12 -27.30 -9.77
C VAL A 355 0.85 -28.23 -10.51
N ASP A 356 1.02 -28.06 -11.82
CA ASP A 356 1.95 -28.85 -12.64
C ASP A 356 3.36 -28.26 -12.69
N GLN A 357 3.58 -27.07 -12.11
CA GLN A 357 4.89 -26.43 -12.10
C GLN A 357 5.89 -27.32 -11.35
N PRO A 358 7.17 -27.37 -11.77
CA PRO A 358 8.17 -28.21 -11.11
C PRO A 358 8.28 -27.96 -9.60
N TRP A 359 8.14 -26.70 -9.19
CA TRP A 359 8.16 -26.31 -7.79
C TRP A 359 6.90 -26.70 -7.02
N ALA A 360 5.76 -26.90 -7.68
CA ALA A 360 4.48 -27.27 -7.05
C ALA A 360 4.33 -28.78 -6.81
N LYS A 361 5.16 -29.61 -7.44
CA LYS A 361 5.24 -31.07 -7.18
C LYS A 361 5.75 -31.40 -5.78
N ALA A 362 6.39 -30.43 -5.14
CA ALA A 362 6.82 -30.48 -3.76
C ALA A 362 5.64 -30.32 -2.80
N HIS A 363 5.64 -31.05 -1.69
CA HIS A 363 4.71 -30.81 -0.59
C HIS A 363 5.05 -29.51 0.16
N PHE A 364 4.04 -28.65 0.35
CA PHE A 364 4.10 -27.46 1.19
C PHE A 364 3.03 -27.54 2.28
N ASN A 365 3.45 -27.50 3.54
CA ASN A 365 2.53 -27.58 4.66
C ASN A 365 2.14 -26.20 5.21
N LYS A 366 2.85 -25.12 4.86
CA LYS A 366 2.47 -23.75 5.21
C LYS A 366 2.51 -22.86 3.97
N ALA A 367 1.68 -21.82 3.94
CA ALA A 367 1.71 -20.83 2.87
C ALA A 367 1.55 -19.39 3.38
N LEU A 368 2.14 -18.45 2.65
CA LEU A 368 1.96 -17.02 2.82
C LEU A 368 1.55 -16.40 1.47
N LEU A 369 0.70 -15.39 1.51
CA LEU A 369 0.40 -14.56 0.34
C LEU A 369 0.25 -13.09 0.69
N ASP A 370 0.88 -12.21 -0.09
CA ASP A 370 0.75 -10.75 -0.03
C ASP A 370 0.40 -10.19 -1.42
N PRO A 371 -0.82 -10.47 -1.94
CA PRO A 371 -1.21 -10.04 -3.28
C PRO A 371 -1.42 -8.52 -3.39
N ALA A 372 -1.42 -8.05 -4.64
CA ALA A 372 -1.85 -6.70 -4.96
C ALA A 372 -3.36 -6.47 -4.64
N ARG A 373 -3.84 -5.23 -4.88
CA ARG A 373 -5.20 -4.78 -4.51
C ARG A 373 -6.35 -5.60 -5.12
N ASN A 374 -6.11 -6.39 -6.16
CA ASN A 374 -7.08 -7.29 -6.78
C ASN A 374 -7.30 -8.58 -5.99
N GLY A 375 -6.49 -8.86 -4.96
CA GLY A 375 -6.49 -10.11 -4.19
C GLY A 375 -5.90 -11.28 -4.99
N ALA A 376 -6.02 -12.47 -4.42
CA ALA A 376 -5.45 -13.72 -4.93
C ALA A 376 -6.51 -14.74 -5.37
N TYR A 377 -7.78 -14.34 -5.51
CA TYR A 377 -8.90 -15.25 -5.82
C TYR A 377 -8.60 -16.30 -6.91
N PHE A 378 -7.90 -15.88 -7.97
CA PHE A 378 -7.52 -16.73 -9.11
C PHE A 378 -6.55 -17.85 -8.73
N ALA A 379 -5.65 -17.62 -7.77
CA ALA A 379 -4.63 -18.58 -7.32
C ALA A 379 -5.14 -19.53 -6.22
N LEU A 380 -6.24 -19.18 -5.54
CA LEU A 380 -6.66 -19.90 -4.33
C LEU A 380 -7.08 -21.35 -4.59
N ASP A 381 -7.64 -21.68 -5.76
CA ASP A 381 -8.00 -23.07 -6.07
C ASP A 381 -6.76 -23.96 -6.10
N HIS A 382 -5.74 -23.52 -6.84
CA HIS A 382 -4.45 -24.21 -6.97
C HIS A 382 -3.69 -24.24 -5.64
N LEU A 383 -3.72 -23.17 -4.85
CA LEU A 383 -3.14 -23.17 -3.50
C LEU A 383 -3.83 -24.21 -2.59
N CYS A 384 -5.16 -24.31 -2.64
CA CYS A 384 -5.89 -25.27 -1.82
C CYS A 384 -5.64 -26.73 -2.22
N GLU A 385 -5.28 -26.99 -3.48
CA GLU A 385 -4.86 -28.32 -3.95
C GLU A 385 -3.53 -28.76 -3.33
N LEU A 386 -2.64 -27.82 -3.02
CA LEU A 386 -1.39 -28.07 -2.26
C LEU A 386 -1.64 -28.36 -0.79
N GLN A 387 -2.86 -28.13 -0.31
CA GLN A 387 -3.32 -28.57 1.01
C GLN A 387 -2.52 -28.07 2.24
N PRO A 388 -1.99 -26.83 2.26
CA PRO A 388 -1.28 -26.31 3.42
C PRO A 388 -2.17 -26.35 4.68
N GLU A 389 -1.56 -26.61 5.83
CA GLU A 389 -2.22 -26.64 7.13
C GLU A 389 -2.55 -25.23 7.63
N ARG A 390 -1.66 -24.27 7.34
CA ARG A 390 -1.78 -22.86 7.71
C ARG A 390 -1.51 -21.96 6.51
N ILE A 391 -2.34 -20.94 6.34
CA ILE A 391 -2.18 -19.90 5.33
C ILE A 391 -2.21 -18.54 6.02
N VAL A 392 -1.13 -17.78 5.92
CA VAL A 392 -1.11 -16.36 6.31
C VAL A 392 -1.39 -15.49 5.08
N TYR A 393 -2.46 -14.72 5.14
CA TYR A 393 -2.88 -13.81 4.07
C TYR A 393 -2.68 -12.36 4.53
N VAL A 394 -1.82 -11.61 3.86
CA VAL A 394 -1.68 -10.15 3.99
C VAL A 394 -2.53 -9.47 2.91
N SER A 395 -3.32 -8.46 3.28
CA SER A 395 -4.20 -7.77 2.33
C SER A 395 -4.29 -6.28 2.60
N CYS A 396 -4.09 -5.49 1.53
CA CYS A 396 -4.29 -4.04 1.51
C CYS A 396 -5.71 -3.62 1.06
N ASN A 397 -6.63 -4.57 0.85
CA ASN A 397 -7.99 -4.29 0.41
C ASN A 397 -9.01 -5.20 1.11
N PRO A 398 -9.83 -4.67 2.04
CA PRO A 398 -10.77 -5.47 2.82
C PRO A 398 -11.85 -6.14 1.96
N ALA A 399 -12.24 -5.54 0.82
CA ALA A 399 -13.27 -6.12 -0.04
C ALA A 399 -12.80 -7.40 -0.73
N THR A 400 -11.58 -7.39 -1.26
CA THR A 400 -10.99 -8.58 -1.89
C THR A 400 -10.59 -9.63 -0.86
N LEU A 401 -10.13 -9.23 0.33
CA LEU A 401 -9.90 -10.17 1.42
C LEU A 401 -11.17 -10.93 1.79
N VAL A 402 -12.31 -10.24 1.92
CA VAL A 402 -13.60 -10.88 2.25
C VAL A 402 -13.97 -11.93 1.19
N ARG A 403 -13.92 -11.57 -0.09
CA ARG A 403 -14.18 -12.48 -1.22
C ARG A 403 -13.24 -13.70 -1.22
N ASP A 404 -11.97 -13.46 -0.94
CA ASP A 404 -10.94 -14.50 -0.95
C ASP A 404 -11.07 -15.43 0.27
N ALA A 405 -11.41 -14.87 1.43
CA ALA A 405 -11.71 -15.61 2.66
C ALA A 405 -12.94 -16.52 2.49
N GLU A 406 -14.01 -16.04 1.84
CA GLU A 406 -15.17 -16.88 1.50
C GLU A 406 -14.76 -18.12 0.70
N LYS A 407 -13.87 -17.95 -0.29
CA LYS A 407 -13.36 -19.05 -1.11
C LYS A 407 -12.50 -20.02 -0.28
N LEU A 408 -11.59 -19.53 0.55
CA LEU A 408 -10.77 -20.38 1.43
C LEU A 408 -11.66 -21.17 2.41
N ILE A 409 -12.67 -20.53 3.02
CA ILE A 409 -13.62 -21.18 3.92
C ILE A 409 -14.40 -22.28 3.18
N ALA A 410 -14.89 -22.00 1.97
CA ALA A 410 -15.56 -22.99 1.13
C ALA A 410 -14.64 -24.18 0.75
N LYS A 411 -13.33 -23.97 0.70
CA LYS A 411 -12.31 -25.00 0.47
C LYS A 411 -11.87 -25.75 1.73
N GLY A 412 -12.56 -25.54 2.85
CA GLY A 412 -12.32 -26.28 4.09
C GLY A 412 -11.28 -25.65 5.01
N TYR A 413 -10.98 -24.36 4.84
CA TYR A 413 -10.23 -23.60 5.83
C TYR A 413 -11.17 -22.92 6.83
N ARG A 414 -10.59 -22.42 7.90
CA ARG A 414 -11.25 -21.57 8.89
C ARG A 414 -10.38 -20.34 9.11
N LEU A 415 -10.97 -19.16 9.06
CA LEU A 415 -10.30 -17.93 9.47
C LEU A 415 -10.19 -17.95 11.00
N SER A 416 -8.98 -18.15 11.53
CA SER A 416 -8.75 -18.35 12.95
C SER A 416 -8.34 -17.08 13.67
N GLN A 417 -7.51 -16.24 13.02
CA GLN A 417 -7.01 -14.99 13.58
C GLN A 417 -7.01 -13.88 12.53
N SER A 418 -7.20 -12.63 12.97
CA SER A 418 -7.01 -11.46 12.10
C SER A 418 -6.57 -10.25 12.90
N ALA A 419 -5.70 -9.43 12.31
CA ALA A 419 -5.23 -8.17 12.87
C ALA A 419 -5.24 -7.11 11.77
N MET A 420 -5.62 -5.89 12.14
CA MET A 420 -5.44 -4.73 11.28
C MET A 420 -4.00 -4.22 11.39
N ILE A 421 -3.46 -3.67 10.30
CA ILE A 421 -2.16 -3.01 10.24
C ILE A 421 -2.40 -1.55 9.84
N ASP A 422 -2.00 -0.60 10.69
CA ASP A 422 -2.06 0.83 10.36
C ASP A 422 -0.84 1.24 9.52
N MET A 423 -0.72 0.64 8.33
CA MET A 423 0.39 0.89 7.39
C MET A 423 0.39 2.33 6.86
N PHE A 424 -0.80 2.94 6.75
CA PHE A 424 -1.00 4.27 6.16
C PHE A 424 -1.91 5.17 7.00
N PRO A 425 -1.44 5.65 8.18
CA PRO A 425 -2.15 6.64 8.98
C PRO A 425 -2.64 7.83 8.15
N HIS A 426 -3.77 8.42 8.52
CA HIS A 426 -4.40 9.57 7.84
C HIS A 426 -4.96 9.32 6.44
N THR A 427 -4.89 8.08 5.93
CA THR A 427 -5.41 7.71 4.60
C THR A 427 -6.62 6.77 4.68
N ALA A 428 -7.35 6.61 3.58
CA ALA A 428 -8.43 5.62 3.45
C ALA A 428 -7.96 4.15 3.34
N HIS A 429 -6.65 3.90 3.24
CA HIS A 429 -6.13 2.54 3.14
C HIS A 429 -6.35 1.76 4.43
N LEU A 430 -6.64 0.47 4.28
CA LEU A 430 -6.82 -0.49 5.36
C LEU A 430 -6.06 -1.74 4.99
N GLU A 431 -5.05 -2.06 5.80
CA GLU A 431 -4.23 -3.24 5.64
C GLU A 431 -4.48 -4.21 6.79
N SER A 432 -4.29 -5.50 6.53
CA SER A 432 -4.62 -6.56 7.47
C SER A 432 -3.78 -7.79 7.21
N ILE A 433 -3.61 -8.59 8.25
CA ILE A 433 -3.03 -9.92 8.20
C ILE A 433 -4.05 -10.89 8.80
N SER A 434 -4.26 -12.03 8.16
CA SER A 434 -5.23 -13.03 8.55
C SER A 434 -4.63 -14.43 8.50
N LEU A 435 -4.90 -15.25 9.51
CA LEU A 435 -4.49 -16.65 9.56
C LEU A 435 -5.69 -17.55 9.23
N PHE A 436 -5.50 -18.41 8.25
CA PHE A 436 -6.43 -19.49 7.92
C PHE A 436 -5.80 -20.82 8.29
N GLU A 437 -6.59 -21.68 8.94
CA GLU A 437 -6.18 -23.02 9.32
C GLU A 437 -7.06 -24.03 8.60
N ARG A 438 -6.45 -25.09 8.07
CA ARG A 438 -7.19 -26.16 7.44
C ARG A 438 -8.01 -26.90 8.49
N ARG A 439 -9.30 -27.12 8.23
CA ARG A 439 -10.15 -27.93 9.10
C ARG A 439 -9.63 -29.37 9.06
N THR A 440 -9.18 -29.88 10.20
CA THR A 440 -8.94 -31.32 10.35
C THR A 440 -10.29 -32.02 10.21
N LYS A 441 -10.45 -32.92 9.24
CA LYS A 441 -11.62 -33.79 9.20
C LYS A 441 -11.65 -34.57 10.52
N ASN A 442 -12.62 -34.30 11.38
CA ASN A 442 -12.91 -35.20 12.49
C ASN A 442 -13.17 -36.58 11.88
N ARG A 443 -12.32 -37.56 12.20
CA ARG A 443 -12.45 -38.97 11.81
C ARG A 443 -13.57 -39.69 12.58
N PHE A 444 -14.62 -38.96 12.98
CA PHE A 444 -15.77 -39.48 13.71
C PHE A 444 -17.07 -39.01 13.07
N SER A 445 -17.43 -39.69 12.00
CA SER A 445 -18.82 -39.84 11.55
C SER A 445 -18.85 -41.12 10.73
N ASN A 446 -18.89 -42.25 11.45
CA ASN A 446 -19.41 -43.52 10.94
C ASN A 446 -20.94 -43.42 10.85
#